data_AF-A0A6N2WBL4-F1
#
_entry.id   AF-A0A6N2WBL4-F1
#
_cell.length_a   1.000
_cell.length_b   1.000
_cell.length_c   1.000
_cell.angle_alpha   90.00
_cell.angle_beta   90.00
_cell.angle_gamma   90.00
#
_symmetry.space_group_name_H-M   'P 1'
#
loop_
_entity.id
_entity.type
_entity.pdbx_description
1 polymer ?
#
loop_
_entity_poly.entity_id
_entity_poly.type
_entity_poly.pdbx_seq_one_letter_code
_entity_poly.pdbx_strand_id
1 'polypeptide(L)'
;MNTTINRQQWQEEEALRRFQLISPLLQTGLDDAKRIQLRKKIAEENNISVRSLYRYEKAFSERQFTGLKPADREKHRSQKLPENFEFLLEQAITDSKLTPRWFYKGLLDQLGLESRFYRGDSKRQLQQEIEVIRGIQRKKVVCILDEAHLLEKETLEEFRFLLNYRFDSMSPMALVLVGQTELWENKLKLQRYAAIRQRIDMYCTLPHLDRSETEQYIASHMDYSGCGQEIFTTKALDEIHKASAGIPRMINRVCEKALMYAFQNQKRLIDDYMIKFVVEHEMLGMVTS
;
A
#
# COMPACT_ATOMS: atom_id res chain seq x y z
N MET A 1 8.24 -15.92 -30.53
CA MET A 1 8.77 -14.76 -31.28
C MET A 1 7.71 -13.66 -31.52
N ASN A 2 6.41 -13.95 -31.65
CA ASN A 2 5.37 -12.92 -31.83
C ASN A 2 4.99 -12.10 -30.58
N THR A 3 5.23 -12.60 -29.37
CA THR A 3 4.79 -11.96 -28.12
C THR A 3 5.64 -10.75 -27.73
N THR A 4 6.94 -10.77 -28.03
CA THR A 4 7.88 -9.69 -27.69
C THR A 4 7.68 -8.46 -28.58
N ILE A 5 7.38 -8.68 -29.87
CA ILE A 5 7.14 -7.62 -30.86
C ILE A 5 5.87 -6.84 -30.52
N ASN A 6 4.78 -7.54 -30.17
CA ASN A 6 3.50 -6.93 -29.79
C ASN A 6 3.62 -6.11 -28.49
N ARG A 7 4.41 -6.59 -27.52
CA ARG A 7 4.64 -5.91 -26.23
C ARG A 7 5.46 -4.63 -26.36
N GLN A 8 6.48 -4.63 -27.23
CA GLN A 8 7.29 -3.44 -27.48
C GLN A 8 6.50 -2.36 -28.23
N GLN A 9 5.63 -2.78 -29.17
CA GLN A 9 4.67 -1.88 -29.83
C GLN A 9 3.69 -1.26 -28.83
N TRP A 10 3.09 -2.06 -27.95
CA TRP A 10 2.18 -1.54 -26.91
C TRP A 10 2.84 -0.50 -25.98
N GLN A 11 4.09 -0.75 -25.55
CA GLN A 11 4.82 0.21 -24.70
C GLN A 11 5.07 1.55 -25.41
N GLU A 12 5.30 1.51 -26.72
CA GLU A 12 5.49 2.71 -27.54
C GLU A 12 4.19 3.47 -27.77
N GLU A 13 3.09 2.76 -28.03
CA GLU A 13 1.75 3.36 -28.15
C GLU A 13 1.30 4.04 -26.86
N GLU A 14 1.51 3.38 -25.71
CA GLU A 14 1.15 3.93 -24.41
C GLU A 14 2.06 5.11 -24.00
N ALA A 15 3.34 5.08 -24.36
CA ALA A 15 4.23 6.24 -24.18
C ALA A 15 3.81 7.43 -25.05
N LEU A 16 3.39 7.17 -26.29
CA LEU A 16 2.89 8.19 -27.20
C LEU A 16 1.61 8.83 -26.66
N ARG A 17 0.67 8.02 -26.15
CA ARG A 17 -0.55 8.49 -25.50
C ARG A 17 -0.23 9.38 -24.29
N ARG A 18 0.69 8.97 -23.42
CA ARG A 18 1.14 9.78 -22.26
C ARG A 18 1.80 11.08 -22.68
N PHE A 19 2.59 11.05 -23.74
CA PHE A 19 3.24 12.24 -24.29
C PHE A 19 2.22 13.24 -24.82
N GLN A 20 1.20 12.78 -25.56
CA GLN A 20 0.11 13.63 -26.05
C GLN A 20 -0.62 14.35 -24.91
N LEU A 21 -0.82 13.67 -23.77
CA LEU A 21 -1.46 14.26 -22.59
C LEU A 21 -0.63 15.40 -21.96
N ILE A 22 0.70 15.27 -21.93
CA ILE A 22 1.56 16.28 -21.28
C ILE A 22 2.14 17.33 -22.24
N SER A 23 2.13 17.07 -23.55
CA SER A 23 2.67 17.98 -24.56
C SER A 23 2.16 19.43 -24.43
N PRO A 24 0.86 19.70 -24.18
CA PRO A 24 0.37 21.06 -23.94
C PRO A 24 0.95 21.72 -22.69
N LEU A 25 1.36 20.94 -21.68
CA LEU A 25 1.93 21.42 -20.41
C LEU A 25 3.44 21.73 -20.51
N LEU A 26 4.11 21.26 -21.56
CA LEU A 26 5.55 21.42 -21.78
C LEU A 26 5.93 22.71 -22.55
N GLN A 27 4.94 23.48 -23.02
CA GLN A 27 5.19 24.70 -23.79
C GLN A 27 5.90 25.78 -22.95
N THR A 28 7.01 26.32 -23.47
CA THR A 28 7.75 27.42 -22.84
C THR A 28 6.94 28.72 -22.94
N GLY A 29 6.54 29.29 -21.79
CA GLY A 29 5.76 30.53 -21.71
C GLY A 29 4.43 30.42 -20.94
N LEU A 30 4.05 29.22 -20.49
CA LEU A 30 2.92 29.03 -19.59
C LEU A 30 3.27 29.50 -18.17
N ASP A 31 2.48 30.43 -17.64
CA ASP A 31 2.50 30.77 -16.22
C ASP A 31 1.95 29.62 -15.35
N ASP A 32 2.33 29.59 -14.07
CA ASP A 32 2.00 28.50 -13.15
C ASP A 32 0.47 28.33 -12.97
N ALA A 33 -0.28 29.43 -12.97
CA ALA A 33 -1.73 29.41 -12.81
C ALA A 33 -2.43 28.76 -14.00
N LYS A 34 -2.04 29.13 -15.23
CA LYS A 34 -2.52 28.53 -16.47
C LYS A 34 -2.11 27.06 -16.56
N ARG A 35 -0.91 26.70 -16.11
CA ARG A 35 -0.47 25.30 -16.08
C ARG A 35 -1.34 24.46 -15.15
N ILE A 36 -1.71 24.97 -13.97
CA ILE A 36 -2.63 24.28 -13.05
C ILE A 36 -4.03 24.13 -13.66
N GLN A 37 -4.58 25.18 -14.29
CA GLN A 37 -5.90 25.12 -14.94
C GLN A 37 -5.91 24.15 -16.13
N LEU A 38 -4.90 24.23 -16.99
CA LEU A 38 -4.74 23.35 -18.14
C LEU A 38 -4.59 21.88 -17.71
N ARG A 39 -3.84 21.62 -16.63
CA ARG A 39 -3.70 20.27 -16.07
C ARG A 39 -5.03 19.72 -15.57
N LYS A 40 -5.86 20.53 -14.89
CA LYS A 40 -7.20 20.12 -14.46
C LYS A 40 -8.11 19.80 -15.65
N LYS A 41 -8.08 20.65 -16.68
CA LYS A 41 -8.86 20.45 -17.91
C LYS A 41 -8.48 19.16 -18.64
N ILE A 42 -7.18 18.92 -18.84
CA ILE A 42 -6.68 17.69 -19.48
C ILE A 42 -7.05 16.46 -18.67
N ALA A 43 -6.96 16.54 -17.33
CA ALA A 43 -7.34 15.44 -16.44
C ALA A 43 -8.82 15.07 -16.58
N GLU A 44 -9.70 16.08 -16.63
CA GLU A 44 -11.15 15.91 -16.79
C GLU A 44 -11.51 15.36 -18.18
N GLU A 45 -10.97 15.96 -19.25
CA GLU A 45 -11.23 15.54 -20.64
C GLU A 45 -10.77 14.10 -20.95
N ASN A 46 -9.74 13.62 -20.24
CA ASN A 46 -9.15 12.30 -20.47
C ASN A 46 -9.47 11.28 -19.37
N ASN A 47 -10.34 11.64 -18.42
CA ASN A 47 -10.73 10.80 -17.28
C ASN A 47 -9.54 10.19 -16.52
N ILE A 48 -8.53 11.02 -16.24
CA ILE A 48 -7.32 10.65 -15.48
C ILE A 48 -7.11 11.60 -14.31
N SER A 49 -6.36 11.18 -13.28
CA SER A 49 -6.08 12.08 -12.16
C SER A 49 -5.06 13.16 -12.53
N VAL A 50 -5.19 14.34 -11.93
CA VAL A 50 -4.18 15.41 -12.00
C VAL A 50 -2.80 14.91 -11.54
N ARG A 51 -2.76 13.97 -10.59
CA ARG A 51 -1.54 13.33 -10.09
C ARG A 51 -0.84 12.49 -11.16
N SER A 52 -1.60 11.80 -12.01
CA SER A 52 -1.05 11.02 -13.12
C SER A 52 -0.33 11.94 -14.12
N LEU A 53 -0.88 13.14 -14.39
CA LEU A 53 -0.21 14.16 -15.22
C LEU A 53 1.08 14.68 -14.58
N TYR A 54 1.08 14.99 -13.29
CA TYR A 54 2.32 15.36 -12.57
C TYR A 54 3.38 14.26 -12.65
N ARG A 55 2.97 12.99 -12.52
CA ARG A 55 3.87 11.84 -12.64
C ARG A 55 4.46 11.73 -14.04
N TYR A 56 3.66 11.93 -15.08
CA TYR A 56 4.11 11.89 -16.47
C TYR A 56 5.05 13.06 -16.80
N GLU A 57 4.72 14.29 -16.38
CA GLU A 57 5.61 15.46 -16.54
C GLU A 57 6.96 15.24 -15.85
N LYS A 58 6.94 14.71 -14.62
CA LYS A 58 8.16 14.38 -13.88
C LYS A 58 8.97 13.27 -14.55
N ALA A 59 8.30 12.20 -14.99
CA ALA A 59 8.98 11.11 -15.70
C ALA A 59 9.60 11.57 -17.03
N PHE A 60 8.92 12.48 -17.73
CA PHE A 60 9.41 13.08 -18.96
C PHE A 60 10.55 14.07 -18.72
N SER A 61 10.51 14.89 -17.66
CA SER A 61 11.62 15.78 -17.34
C SER A 61 12.89 15.02 -16.95
N GLU A 62 12.75 13.87 -16.29
CA GLU A 62 13.88 13.03 -15.85
C GLU A 62 14.46 12.15 -16.97
N ARG A 63 13.61 11.58 -17.83
CA ARG A 63 14.02 10.54 -18.80
C ARG A 63 13.43 10.72 -20.20
N GLN A 64 12.88 11.91 -20.51
CA GLN A 64 12.26 12.22 -21.80
C GLN A 64 11.20 11.16 -22.18
N PHE A 65 11.02 10.89 -23.47
CA PHE A 65 10.05 9.92 -23.97
C PHE A 65 10.23 8.52 -23.36
N THR A 66 11.47 8.11 -23.05
CA THR A 66 11.74 6.80 -22.43
C THR A 66 11.15 6.68 -21.01
N GLY A 67 11.03 7.79 -20.27
CA GLY A 67 10.37 7.82 -18.96
C GLY A 67 8.86 7.61 -19.02
N LEU A 68 8.24 7.82 -20.17
CA LEU A 68 6.81 7.62 -20.38
C LEU A 68 6.47 6.17 -20.76
N LYS A 69 7.44 5.40 -21.26
CA LYS A 69 7.25 3.98 -21.54
C LYS A 69 6.85 3.24 -20.24
N PRO A 70 5.79 2.42 -20.24
CA PRO A 70 5.50 1.53 -19.12
C PRO A 70 6.76 0.74 -18.79
N ALA A 71 7.21 0.81 -17.53
CA ALA A 71 8.44 0.17 -17.11
C ALA A 71 8.37 -1.33 -17.40
N ASP A 72 9.44 -1.87 -17.98
CA ASP A 72 9.68 -3.30 -18.02
C ASP A 72 10.08 -3.71 -16.60
N ARG A 73 9.08 -3.85 -15.72
CA ARG A 73 9.29 -4.58 -14.49
C ARG A 73 9.37 -6.04 -14.89
N GLU A 74 10.57 -6.51 -15.23
CA GLU A 74 10.93 -7.82 -14.71
C GLU A 74 10.61 -7.74 -13.23
N LYS A 75 9.57 -8.49 -12.83
CA LYS A 75 9.15 -8.58 -11.45
C LYS A 75 10.27 -9.29 -10.70
N HIS A 76 11.34 -8.57 -10.37
CA HIS A 76 11.95 -8.73 -9.07
C HIS A 76 10.91 -8.22 -8.06
N ARG A 77 9.85 -9.03 -7.86
CA ARG A 77 9.30 -9.15 -6.52
C ARG A 77 10.53 -9.49 -5.70
N SER A 78 11.00 -8.57 -4.87
CA SER A 78 11.84 -8.94 -3.76
C SER A 78 10.95 -9.84 -2.89
N GLN A 79 10.86 -11.12 -3.25
CA GLN A 79 10.21 -12.16 -2.45
C GLN A 79 10.95 -12.39 -1.15
N LYS A 80 12.13 -11.78 -1.00
CA LYS A 80 12.88 -11.73 0.23
C LYS A 80 12.92 -10.28 0.69
N LEU A 81 12.59 -10.05 1.95
CA LEU A 81 13.12 -8.91 2.68
C LEU A 81 14.64 -8.86 2.43
N PRO A 82 15.28 -7.68 2.41
CA PRO A 82 16.74 -7.61 2.25
C PRO A 82 17.41 -8.59 3.22
N GLU A 83 18.47 -9.29 2.79
CA GLU A 83 19.06 -10.46 3.50
C GLU A 83 19.44 -10.19 4.98
N ASN A 84 19.47 -8.92 5.41
CA ASN A 84 19.69 -8.46 6.77
C ASN A 84 18.42 -8.36 7.66
N PHE A 85 17.24 -8.74 7.16
CA PHE A 85 15.95 -8.77 7.88
C PHE A 85 15.55 -10.21 8.27
N GLU A 86 16.50 -11.00 8.79
CA GLU A 86 16.22 -12.39 9.19
C GLU A 86 15.41 -12.54 10.50
N PHE A 87 15.06 -11.45 11.20
CA PHE A 87 14.27 -11.53 12.43
C PHE A 87 13.12 -10.52 12.46
N LEU A 88 11.95 -10.95 11.98
CA LEU A 88 10.71 -10.20 12.09
C LEU A 88 9.93 -10.69 13.31
N LEU A 89 9.66 -9.79 14.25
CA LEU A 89 8.63 -9.97 15.28
C LEU A 89 7.35 -9.36 14.75
N GLU A 90 6.53 -10.18 14.09
CA GLU A 90 5.25 -9.74 13.57
C GLU A 90 4.16 -10.00 14.60
N GLN A 91 3.74 -8.98 15.35
CA GLN A 91 2.59 -9.08 16.24
C GLN A 91 1.37 -8.49 15.54
N ALA A 92 0.51 -9.35 14.99
CA ALA A 92 -0.85 -8.94 14.66
C ALA A 92 -1.57 -8.63 15.97
N ILE A 93 -1.91 -7.36 16.21
CA ILE A 93 -2.81 -7.00 17.32
C ILE A 93 -4.17 -7.58 16.97
N THR A 94 -4.41 -8.81 17.41
CA THR A 94 -5.72 -9.46 17.24
C THR A 94 -6.71 -8.97 18.29
N ASP A 95 -6.20 -8.33 19.36
CA ASP A 95 -6.98 -7.97 20.53
C ASP A 95 -6.96 -6.45 20.75
N SER A 96 -8.14 -5.83 20.68
CA SER A 96 -8.41 -4.38 20.75
C SER A 96 -7.93 -3.68 22.03
N LYS A 97 -7.32 -4.40 22.98
CA LYS A 97 -6.85 -3.91 24.28
C LYS A 97 -5.44 -4.40 24.61
N LEU A 98 -4.51 -4.23 23.68
CA LEU A 98 -3.10 -4.55 23.94
C LEU A 98 -2.54 -3.60 25.01
N THR A 99 -2.56 -4.04 26.27
CA THR A 99 -1.91 -3.32 27.37
C THR A 99 -0.39 -3.50 27.30
N PRO A 100 0.42 -2.64 27.95
CA PRO A 100 1.88 -2.80 27.97
C PRO A 100 2.34 -4.20 28.42
N ARG A 101 1.64 -4.81 29.38
CA ARG A 101 1.95 -6.16 29.86
C ARG A 101 1.75 -7.20 28.76
N TRP A 102 0.61 -7.15 28.08
CA TRP A 102 0.29 -8.09 27.00
C TRP A 102 1.17 -7.88 25.78
N PHE A 103 1.58 -6.64 25.49
CA PHE A 103 2.57 -6.33 24.47
C PHE A 103 3.91 -7.03 24.76
N TYR A 104 4.47 -6.87 25.97
CA TYR A 104 5.73 -7.53 26.33
C TYR A 104 5.63 -9.04 26.32
N LYS A 105 4.54 -9.57 26.87
CA LYS A 105 4.28 -11.00 26.87
C LYS A 105 4.22 -11.55 25.45
N GLY A 106 3.42 -10.94 24.57
CA GLY A 106 3.29 -11.40 23.19
C GLY A 106 4.63 -11.41 22.47
N LEU A 107 5.44 -10.35 22.58
CA LEU A 107 6.76 -10.33 21.94
C LEU A 107 7.70 -11.40 22.49
N LEU A 108 7.71 -11.62 23.81
CA LEU A 108 8.50 -12.69 24.41
C LEU A 108 8.00 -14.08 23.98
N ASP A 109 6.70 -14.30 23.92
CA ASP A 109 6.11 -15.56 23.48
C ASP A 109 6.52 -15.86 22.02
N GLN A 110 6.59 -14.85 21.14
CA GLN A 110 7.10 -15.00 19.77
C GLN A 110 8.61 -15.29 19.70
N LEU A 111 9.36 -14.83 20.69
CA LEU A 111 10.77 -15.20 20.87
C LEU A 111 10.93 -16.62 21.44
N GLY A 112 9.84 -17.32 21.77
CA GLY A 112 9.84 -18.63 22.41
C GLY A 112 10.16 -18.56 23.91
N LEU A 113 9.93 -17.41 24.54
CA LEU A 113 10.26 -17.15 25.94
C LEU A 113 9.00 -16.91 26.77
N GLU A 114 8.95 -17.52 27.95
CA GLU A 114 7.89 -17.20 28.90
C GLU A 114 8.11 -15.82 29.53
N SER A 115 7.06 -15.00 29.48
CA SER A 115 7.08 -13.68 30.09
C SER A 115 7.12 -13.76 31.62
N ARG A 116 8.01 -13.00 32.25
CA ARG A 116 7.97 -12.80 33.71
C ARG A 116 6.66 -12.14 34.16
N PHE A 117 6.27 -12.40 35.40
CA PHE A 117 4.97 -11.98 35.95
C PHE A 117 4.78 -10.46 35.98
N TYR A 118 5.82 -9.71 36.39
CA TYR A 118 5.76 -8.26 36.50
C TYR A 118 6.17 -7.57 35.19
N ARG A 119 5.37 -6.58 34.77
CA ARG A 119 5.60 -5.75 33.55
C ARG A 119 7.04 -5.25 33.43
N GLY A 120 7.60 -4.72 34.52
CA GLY A 120 8.95 -4.17 34.51
C GLY A 120 10.02 -5.23 34.21
N ASP A 121 9.80 -6.45 34.69
CA ASP A 121 10.73 -7.55 34.46
C ASP A 121 10.57 -8.14 33.06
N SER A 122 9.35 -8.28 32.54
CA SER A 122 9.10 -8.69 31.15
C SER A 122 9.72 -7.69 30.17
N LYS A 123 9.61 -6.38 30.47
CA LYS A 123 10.26 -5.33 29.67
C LYS A 123 11.77 -5.49 29.63
N ARG A 124 12.41 -5.64 30.79
CA ARG A 124 13.87 -5.82 30.87
C ARG A 124 14.31 -7.09 30.15
N GLN A 125 13.56 -8.17 30.31
CA GLN A 125 13.79 -9.43 29.61
C GLN A 125 13.73 -9.22 28.10
N LEU A 126 12.68 -8.58 27.57
CA LEU A 126 12.58 -8.29 26.14
C LEU A 126 13.76 -7.45 25.63
N GLN A 127 14.17 -6.42 26.39
CA GLN A 127 15.33 -5.60 26.03
C GLN A 127 16.62 -6.43 25.96
N GLN A 128 16.87 -7.29 26.94
CA GLN A 128 18.04 -8.17 26.96
C GLN A 128 18.06 -9.12 25.76
N GLU A 129 16.91 -9.67 25.38
CA GLU A 129 16.82 -10.60 24.25
C GLU A 129 17.04 -9.89 22.92
N ILE A 130 16.48 -8.69 22.75
CA ILE A 130 16.73 -7.85 21.57
C ILE A 130 18.23 -7.52 21.45
N GLU A 131 18.90 -7.25 22.58
CA GLU A 131 20.36 -7.03 22.60
C GLU A 131 21.13 -8.27 22.16
N VAL A 132 20.74 -9.46 22.62
CA VAL A 132 21.37 -10.72 22.21
C VAL A 132 21.21 -10.95 20.71
N ILE A 133 20.00 -10.76 20.18
CA ILE A 133 19.71 -10.91 18.74
C ILE A 133 20.56 -9.92 17.92
N ARG A 134 20.69 -8.68 18.37
CA ARG A 134 21.48 -7.65 17.66
C ARG A 134 22.98 -7.87 17.78
N GLY A 135 23.46 -8.16 18.97
CA GLY A 135 24.89 -8.26 19.28
C GLY A 135 25.50 -9.57 18.81
N ILE A 136 24.84 -10.68 19.06
CA ILE A 136 25.35 -12.03 18.77
C ILE A 136 24.91 -12.46 17.37
N GLN A 137 23.61 -12.40 17.09
CA GLN A 137 23.07 -12.90 15.81
C GLN A 137 23.23 -11.87 14.67
N ARG A 138 23.61 -10.62 14.98
CA ARG A 138 23.71 -9.49 14.03
C ARG A 138 22.42 -9.23 13.24
N LYS A 139 21.27 -9.62 13.80
CA LYS A 139 19.96 -9.42 13.17
C LYS A 139 19.33 -8.13 13.67
N LYS A 140 18.57 -7.46 12.80
CA LYS A 140 17.72 -6.33 13.20
C LYS A 140 16.37 -6.89 13.63
N VAL A 141 15.87 -6.40 14.76
CA VAL A 141 14.52 -6.71 15.24
C VAL A 141 13.56 -5.66 14.69
N VAL A 142 12.51 -6.11 14.02
CA VAL A 142 11.40 -5.26 13.58
C VAL A 142 10.13 -5.75 14.23
N CYS A 143 9.46 -4.86 14.95
CA CYS A 143 8.15 -5.06 15.54
C CYS A 143 7.11 -4.40 14.65
N ILE A 144 6.20 -5.19 14.09
CA ILE A 144 5.04 -4.69 13.34
C ILE A 144 3.82 -4.83 14.24
N LEU A 145 3.09 -3.73 14.42
CA LEU A 145 1.84 -3.68 15.16
C LEU A 145 0.73 -3.27 14.20
N ASP A 146 -0.09 -4.25 13.82
CA ASP A 146 -1.31 -3.99 13.06
C ASP A 146 -2.42 -3.39 13.95
N GLU A 147 -3.41 -2.75 13.36
CA GLU A 147 -4.52 -2.11 14.07
C GLU A 147 -4.11 -1.16 15.23
N ALA A 148 -2.97 -0.48 15.08
CA ALA A 148 -2.42 0.44 16.06
C ALA A 148 -3.37 1.62 16.39
N HIS A 149 -4.36 1.89 15.54
CA HIS A 149 -5.44 2.84 15.81
C HIS A 149 -6.27 2.47 17.05
N LEU A 150 -6.29 1.19 17.46
CA LEU A 150 -6.96 0.70 18.68
C LEU A 150 -6.14 0.90 19.96
N LEU A 151 -4.81 1.09 19.86
CA LEU A 151 -3.91 1.13 21.03
C LEU A 151 -4.23 2.24 22.02
N GLU A 152 -4.43 1.91 23.29
CA GLU A 152 -4.66 2.93 24.30
C GLU A 152 -3.45 3.82 24.55
N LYS A 153 -3.70 4.97 25.19
CA LYS A 153 -2.66 5.96 25.47
C LYS A 153 -1.49 5.38 26.25
N GLU A 154 -1.77 4.56 27.24
CA GLU A 154 -0.74 3.95 28.09
C GLU A 154 0.25 3.11 27.28
N THR A 155 -0.26 2.32 26.32
CA THR A 155 0.58 1.46 25.46
C THR A 155 1.41 2.30 24.48
N LEU A 156 0.82 3.34 23.89
CA LEU A 156 1.56 4.27 23.04
C LEU A 156 2.67 4.98 23.84
N GLU A 157 2.40 5.48 25.05
CA GLU A 157 3.45 6.08 25.89
C GLU A 157 4.55 5.07 26.26
N GLU A 158 4.23 3.79 26.37
CA GLU A 158 5.22 2.75 26.67
C GLU A 158 6.27 2.60 25.55
N PHE A 159 5.89 2.76 24.28
CA PHE A 159 6.82 2.68 23.15
C PHE A 159 7.94 3.71 23.23
N ARG A 160 7.68 4.88 23.83
CA ARG A 160 8.72 5.88 24.09
C ARG A 160 9.87 5.29 24.92
N PHE A 161 9.55 4.46 25.92
CA PHE A 161 10.57 3.86 26.77
C PHE A 161 11.24 2.64 26.14
N LEU A 162 10.58 1.99 25.18
CA LEU A 162 11.14 0.86 24.45
C LEU A 162 12.14 1.29 23.39
N LEU A 163 11.84 2.39 22.69
CA LEU A 163 12.71 2.93 21.64
C LEU A 163 13.90 3.71 22.23
N ASN A 164 13.80 4.20 23.47
CA ASN A 164 14.91 4.84 24.18
C ASN A 164 15.89 3.81 24.73
N TYR A 165 16.99 3.59 24.01
CA TYR A 165 18.08 2.70 24.40
C TYR A 165 19.43 3.43 24.44
N ARG A 166 20.23 3.18 25.49
CA ARG A 166 21.62 3.66 25.70
C ARG A 166 21.87 5.11 25.21
N PHE A 167 21.36 6.09 25.96
CA PHE A 167 21.67 7.52 25.76
C PHE A 167 21.52 7.99 24.29
N ASP A 168 20.38 7.68 23.67
CA ASP A 168 19.95 8.15 22.33
C ASP A 168 20.88 7.79 21.14
N SER A 169 21.82 6.86 21.29
CA SER A 169 22.77 6.55 20.20
C SER A 169 22.19 5.60 19.13
N MET A 170 21.32 4.65 19.49
CA MET A 170 20.71 3.68 18.56
C MET A 170 19.39 3.12 19.10
N SER A 171 18.33 3.08 18.28
CA SER A 171 17.09 2.35 18.62
C SER A 171 17.37 0.84 18.70
N PRO A 172 16.86 0.11 19.72
CA PRO A 172 17.10 -1.31 19.86
C PRO A 172 16.27 -2.14 18.87
N MET A 173 15.20 -1.59 18.31
CA MET A 173 14.36 -2.25 17.32
C MET A 173 13.71 -1.21 16.40
N ALA A 174 13.27 -1.63 15.21
CA ALA A 174 12.36 -0.83 14.40
C ALA A 174 10.93 -1.13 14.84
N LEU A 175 10.10 -0.08 15.00
CA LEU A 175 8.67 -0.22 15.31
C LEU A 175 7.86 0.32 14.13
N VAL A 176 6.98 -0.51 13.58
CA VAL A 176 6.06 -0.15 12.50
C VAL A 176 4.64 -0.21 13.05
N LEU A 177 3.97 0.94 13.09
CA LEU A 177 2.57 1.03 13.47
C LEU A 177 1.72 1.06 12.19
N VAL A 178 0.86 0.07 12.03
CA VAL A 178 -0.08 -0.06 10.92
C VAL A 178 -1.50 0.08 11.46
N GLY A 179 -2.38 0.74 10.73
CA GLY A 179 -3.77 0.93 11.13
C GLY A 179 -4.49 1.92 10.25
N GLN A 180 -5.73 2.24 10.61
CA GLN A 180 -6.57 3.18 9.89
C GLN A 180 -6.07 4.64 10.01
N THR A 181 -6.54 5.52 9.14
CA THR A 181 -6.05 6.92 9.04
C THR A 181 -6.28 7.71 10.33
N GLU A 182 -7.27 7.33 11.15
CA GLU A 182 -7.58 7.89 12.46
C GLU A 182 -6.40 7.84 13.43
N LEU A 183 -5.50 6.84 13.29
CA LEU A 183 -4.28 6.76 14.09
C LEU A 183 -3.46 8.04 13.94
N TRP A 184 -3.23 8.48 12.71
CA TRP A 184 -2.46 9.70 12.46
C TRP A 184 -3.32 10.95 12.57
N GLU A 185 -4.51 10.95 11.98
CA GLU A 185 -5.34 12.14 11.82
C GLU A 185 -6.00 12.59 13.12
N ASN A 186 -6.54 11.65 13.90
CA ASN A 186 -7.38 11.95 15.06
C ASN A 186 -6.68 11.66 16.39
N LYS A 187 -5.67 10.78 16.40
CA LYS A 187 -5.02 10.32 17.62
C LYS A 187 -3.65 10.96 17.83
N LEU A 188 -2.65 10.60 17.03
CA LEU A 188 -1.25 11.00 17.26
C LEU A 188 -1.01 12.51 17.14
N LYS A 189 -1.87 13.26 16.44
CA LYS A 189 -1.82 14.73 16.38
C LYS A 189 -2.24 15.43 17.68
N LEU A 190 -2.94 14.76 18.59
CA LEU A 190 -3.36 15.38 19.86
C LEU A 190 -2.16 15.65 20.75
N GLN A 191 -2.19 16.76 21.50
CA GLN A 191 -1.09 17.21 22.38
C GLN A 191 -0.67 16.15 23.40
N ARG A 192 -1.61 15.34 23.90
CA ARG A 192 -1.33 14.24 24.85
C ARG A 192 -0.42 13.15 24.28
N TYR A 193 -0.20 13.11 22.96
CA TYR A 193 0.70 12.17 22.26
C TYR A 193 1.94 12.85 21.69
N ALA A 194 2.20 14.12 22.02
CA ALA A 194 3.33 14.88 21.46
C ALA A 194 4.67 14.16 21.66
N ALA A 195 4.88 13.53 22.82
CA ALA A 195 6.12 12.84 23.16
C ALA A 195 6.38 11.60 22.27
N ILE A 196 5.35 10.82 21.93
CA ILE A 196 5.52 9.70 21.00
C ILE A 196 5.60 10.19 19.55
N ARG A 197 4.83 11.21 19.19
CA ARG A 197 4.84 11.77 17.83
C ARG A 197 6.23 12.27 17.43
N GLN A 198 6.99 12.85 18.37
CA GLN A 198 8.38 13.27 18.14
C GLN A 198 9.36 12.12 17.86
N ARG A 199 8.97 10.87 18.13
CA ARG A 199 9.77 9.66 17.89
C ARG A 199 9.36 8.93 16.61
N ILE A 200 8.41 9.47 15.84
CA ILE A 200 7.99 8.89 14.56
C ILE A 200 8.87 9.48 13.46
N ASP A 201 9.82 8.69 12.99
CA ASP A 201 10.77 9.10 11.94
C ASP A 201 10.10 9.25 10.58
N MET A 202 9.13 8.37 10.27
CA MET A 202 8.41 8.36 9.01
C MET A 202 6.95 8.00 9.23
N TYR A 203 6.05 8.65 8.50
CA TYR A 203 4.68 8.23 8.35
C TYR A 203 4.32 8.16 6.87
N CYS A 204 3.48 7.20 6.50
CA CYS A 204 2.99 7.04 5.14
C CYS A 204 1.50 6.72 5.19
N THR A 205 0.72 7.37 4.34
CA THR A 205 -0.69 7.03 4.12
C THR A 205 -0.82 6.36 2.76
N LEU A 206 -1.51 5.22 2.73
CA LEU A 206 -1.80 4.49 1.50
C LEU A 206 -3.12 5.01 0.92
N PRO A 207 -3.11 5.79 -0.18
CA PRO A 207 -4.34 6.24 -0.81
C PRO A 207 -5.05 5.10 -1.55
N HIS A 208 -6.31 5.33 -1.91
CA HIS A 208 -6.99 4.51 -2.91
C HIS A 208 -6.21 4.49 -4.22
N LEU A 209 -6.27 3.35 -4.92
CA LEU A 209 -5.62 3.17 -6.20
C LEU A 209 -6.27 4.05 -7.25
N ASP A 210 -5.48 4.70 -8.10
CA ASP A 210 -6.02 5.34 -9.30
C ASP A 210 -6.49 4.28 -10.32
N ARG A 211 -7.12 4.71 -11.42
CA ARG A 211 -7.60 3.79 -12.47
C ARG A 211 -6.49 2.91 -13.04
N SER A 212 -5.31 3.49 -13.30
CA SER A 212 -4.19 2.75 -13.89
C SER A 212 -3.58 1.78 -12.88
N GLU A 213 -3.49 2.18 -11.61
CA GLU A 213 -3.06 1.32 -10.51
C GLU A 213 -4.05 0.20 -10.24
N THR A 214 -5.36 0.45 -10.39
CA THR A 214 -6.42 -0.57 -10.30
C THR A 214 -6.27 -1.63 -11.38
N GLU A 215 -6.05 -1.23 -12.63
CA GLU A 215 -5.75 -2.16 -13.73
C GLU A 215 -4.49 -2.97 -13.48
N GLN A 216 -3.39 -2.32 -13.06
CA GLN A 216 -2.14 -3.01 -12.73
C GLN A 216 -2.31 -3.99 -11.56
N TYR A 217 -3.11 -3.60 -10.56
CA TYR A 217 -3.42 -4.44 -9.41
C TYR A 217 -4.18 -5.70 -9.85
N ILE A 218 -5.23 -5.56 -10.66
CA ILE A 218 -5.99 -6.69 -11.22
C ILE A 218 -5.08 -7.57 -12.08
N ALA A 219 -4.32 -6.98 -13.01
CA ALA A 219 -3.38 -7.71 -13.85
C ALA A 219 -2.36 -8.50 -13.02
N SER A 220 -1.86 -7.92 -11.92
CA SER A 220 -0.92 -8.61 -11.03
C SER A 220 -1.52 -9.84 -10.33
N HIS A 221 -2.82 -9.81 -10.02
CA HIS A 221 -3.57 -10.94 -9.47
C HIS A 221 -3.83 -12.03 -10.53
N MET A 222 -4.16 -11.62 -11.76
CA MET A 222 -4.34 -12.54 -12.88
C MET A 222 -3.03 -13.26 -13.27
N ASP A 223 -1.92 -12.52 -13.31
CA ASP A 223 -0.59 -13.12 -13.53
C ASP A 223 -0.26 -14.12 -12.42
N TYR A 224 -0.58 -13.79 -11.17
CA TYR A 224 -0.29 -14.65 -10.02
C TYR A 224 -1.10 -15.95 -10.04
N SER A 225 -2.33 -15.93 -10.58
CA SER A 225 -3.13 -17.13 -10.78
C SER A 225 -2.70 -17.97 -11.99
N GLY A 226 -1.67 -17.53 -12.74
CA GLY A 226 -1.20 -18.20 -13.94
C GLY A 226 -2.07 -17.95 -15.16
N CYS A 227 -2.95 -16.94 -15.13
CA CYS A 227 -3.79 -16.61 -16.26
C CYS A 227 -3.01 -15.80 -17.30
N GLY A 228 -2.73 -16.42 -18.46
CA GLY A 228 -2.07 -15.76 -19.59
C GLY A 228 -3.01 -15.11 -20.61
N GLN A 229 -4.32 -15.07 -20.31
CA GLN A 229 -5.35 -14.53 -21.22
C GLN A 229 -6.00 -13.29 -20.60
N GLU A 230 -6.36 -12.33 -21.44
CA GLU A 230 -7.15 -11.18 -21.00
C GLU A 230 -8.58 -11.63 -20.69
N ILE A 231 -8.93 -11.65 -19.40
CA ILE A 231 -10.30 -11.98 -18.94
C ILE A 231 -11.17 -10.73 -18.87
N PHE A 232 -10.60 -9.58 -18.51
CA PHE A 232 -11.34 -8.33 -18.36
C PHE A 232 -11.07 -7.39 -19.53
N THR A 233 -12.13 -6.85 -20.14
CA THR A 233 -11.99 -5.77 -21.13
C THR A 233 -11.57 -4.45 -20.47
N THR A 234 -11.01 -3.54 -21.26
CA THR A 234 -10.68 -2.18 -20.79
C THR A 234 -11.88 -1.44 -20.18
N LYS A 235 -13.07 -1.61 -20.76
CA LYS A 235 -14.31 -1.01 -20.24
C LYS A 235 -14.75 -1.65 -18.92
N ALA A 236 -14.58 -2.96 -18.77
CA ALA A 236 -14.84 -3.65 -17.51
C ALA A 236 -13.91 -3.12 -16.40
N LEU A 237 -12.63 -2.90 -16.69
CA LEU A 237 -11.67 -2.32 -15.75
C LEU A 237 -12.07 -0.90 -15.31
N ASP A 238 -12.61 -0.09 -16.24
CA ASP A 238 -13.13 1.25 -15.91
C ASP A 238 -14.32 1.17 -14.95
N GLU A 239 -15.27 0.26 -15.19
CA GLU A 239 -16.41 0.06 -14.30
C GLU A 239 -16.01 -0.54 -12.95
N ILE A 240 -15.04 -1.46 -12.91
CA ILE A 240 -14.49 -1.99 -11.65
C ILE A 240 -13.86 -0.86 -10.83
N HIS A 241 -13.07 0.02 -11.46
CA HIS A 241 -12.47 1.16 -10.76
C HIS A 241 -13.55 2.10 -10.21
N LYS A 242 -14.57 2.45 -11.00
CA LYS A 242 -15.68 3.29 -10.54
C LYS A 242 -16.44 2.66 -9.37
N ALA A 243 -16.80 1.39 -9.47
CA ALA A 243 -17.58 0.69 -8.45
C ALA A 243 -16.79 0.46 -7.14
N SER A 244 -15.47 0.28 -7.25
CA SER A 244 -14.61 0.05 -6.09
C SER A 244 -14.03 1.33 -5.48
N ALA A 245 -14.12 2.47 -6.18
CA ALA A 245 -13.41 3.71 -5.88
C ALA A 245 -11.89 3.52 -5.65
N GLY A 246 -11.29 2.48 -6.26
CA GLY A 246 -9.88 2.15 -6.08
C GLY A 246 -9.52 1.46 -4.75
N ILE A 247 -10.51 1.01 -3.97
CA ILE A 247 -10.27 0.27 -2.72
C ILE A 247 -9.91 -1.19 -3.07
N PRO A 248 -8.69 -1.70 -2.74
CA PRO A 248 -8.26 -3.06 -3.11
C PRO A 248 -9.23 -4.17 -2.69
N ARG A 249 -9.79 -4.07 -1.47
CA ARG A 249 -10.78 -5.03 -0.97
C ARG A 249 -12.06 -5.04 -1.80
N MET A 250 -12.52 -3.87 -2.26
CA MET A 250 -13.70 -3.75 -3.13
C MET A 250 -13.38 -4.23 -4.54
N ILE A 251 -12.20 -3.89 -5.06
CA ILE A 251 -11.72 -4.41 -6.36
C ILE A 251 -11.75 -5.94 -6.36
N ASN A 252 -11.15 -6.58 -5.35
CA ASN A 252 -11.14 -8.03 -5.22
C ASN A 252 -12.55 -8.60 -5.22
N ARG A 253 -13.45 -8.01 -4.42
CA ARG A 253 -14.83 -8.46 -4.31
C ARG A 253 -15.59 -8.35 -5.63
N VAL A 254 -15.50 -7.21 -6.32
CA VAL A 254 -16.14 -7.01 -7.64
C VAL A 254 -15.59 -8.01 -8.64
N CYS A 255 -14.28 -8.19 -8.70
CA CYS A 255 -13.63 -9.12 -9.63
C CYS A 255 -14.02 -10.57 -9.34
N GLU A 256 -14.02 -11.00 -8.08
CA GLU A 256 -14.42 -12.34 -7.65
C GLU A 256 -15.85 -12.65 -8.11
N LYS A 257 -16.80 -11.74 -7.83
CA LYS A 257 -18.18 -11.91 -8.24
C LYS A 257 -18.35 -11.92 -9.76
N ALA A 258 -17.65 -11.04 -10.46
CA ALA A 258 -17.65 -11.01 -11.92
C ALA A 258 -17.11 -12.31 -12.54
N LEU A 259 -16.03 -12.87 -11.98
CA LEU A 259 -15.45 -14.13 -12.41
C LEU A 259 -16.42 -15.30 -12.15
N MET A 260 -17.07 -15.34 -10.99
CA MET A 260 -18.09 -16.35 -10.68
C MET A 260 -19.27 -16.28 -11.64
N TYR A 261 -19.79 -15.07 -11.90
CA TYR A 261 -20.88 -14.84 -12.83
C TYR A 261 -20.52 -15.25 -14.26
N ALA A 262 -19.34 -14.86 -14.75
CA ALA A 262 -18.85 -15.22 -16.07
C ALA A 262 -18.70 -16.74 -16.22
N PHE A 263 -18.18 -17.41 -15.19
CA PHE A 263 -18.04 -18.86 -15.16
C PHE A 263 -19.41 -19.57 -15.27
N GLN A 264 -20.39 -19.14 -14.47
CA GLN A 264 -21.76 -19.70 -14.50
C GLN A 264 -22.42 -19.55 -15.87
N ASN A 265 -22.14 -18.44 -16.57
CA ASN A 265 -22.69 -18.14 -17.90
C ASN A 265 -21.79 -18.60 -19.06
N GLN A 266 -20.74 -19.38 -18.77
CA GLN A 266 -19.76 -19.88 -19.75
C GLN A 266 -19.14 -18.78 -20.62
N LYS A 267 -18.96 -17.58 -20.07
CA LYS A 267 -18.30 -16.45 -20.72
C LYS A 267 -16.81 -16.47 -20.43
N ARG A 268 -15.99 -16.29 -21.48
CA ARG A 268 -14.52 -16.22 -21.37
C ARG A 268 -14.00 -14.80 -21.13
N LEU A 269 -14.77 -13.80 -21.51
CA LEU A 269 -14.41 -12.38 -21.45
C LEU A 269 -15.50 -11.62 -20.69
N ILE A 270 -15.06 -10.76 -19.76
CA ILE A 270 -15.91 -9.94 -18.90
C ILE A 270 -15.89 -8.51 -19.44
N ASP A 271 -17.07 -8.04 -19.84
CA ASP A 271 -17.32 -6.69 -20.34
C ASP A 271 -17.94 -5.77 -19.26
N ASP A 272 -18.13 -4.50 -19.60
CA ASP A 272 -18.67 -3.52 -18.66
C ASP A 272 -20.13 -3.80 -18.27
N TYR A 273 -20.91 -4.44 -19.14
CA TYR A 273 -22.30 -4.82 -18.84
C TYR A 273 -22.36 -5.88 -17.74
N MET A 274 -21.49 -6.89 -17.79
CA MET A 274 -21.40 -7.90 -16.72
C MET A 274 -20.98 -7.29 -15.39
N ILE A 275 -20.03 -6.34 -15.41
CA ILE A 275 -19.62 -5.64 -14.18
C ILE A 275 -20.78 -4.84 -13.61
N LYS A 276 -21.48 -4.04 -14.41
CA LYS A 276 -22.66 -3.27 -13.97
C LYS A 276 -23.74 -4.19 -13.41
N PHE A 277 -24.04 -5.29 -14.08
CA PHE A 277 -25.00 -6.28 -13.62
C PHE A 277 -24.63 -6.84 -12.24
N VAL A 278 -23.37 -7.26 -12.06
CA VAL A 278 -22.88 -7.81 -10.79
C VAL A 278 -22.89 -6.76 -9.69
N VAL A 279 -22.49 -5.52 -9.98
CA VAL A 279 -22.53 -4.42 -9.02
C VAL A 279 -23.97 -4.13 -8.62
N GLU A 280 -24.90 -4.05 -9.56
CA GLU A 280 -26.31 -3.79 -9.27
C GLU A 280 -27.00 -4.94 -8.51
N HIS A 281 -26.69 -6.20 -8.80
CA HIS A 281 -27.47 -7.33 -8.27
C HIS A 281 -26.82 -8.02 -7.07
N GLU A 282 -25.49 -8.02 -6.99
CA GLU A 282 -24.75 -8.71 -5.92
C GLU A 282 -24.17 -7.76 -4.87
N MET A 283 -24.09 -6.45 -5.15
CA MET A 283 -23.60 -5.45 -4.18
C MET A 283 -24.73 -4.66 -3.48
N LEU A 284 -26.00 -4.95 -3.77
CA LEU A 284 -27.19 -4.32 -3.13
C LEU A 284 -27.26 -4.46 -1.61
N GLY A 285 -26.44 -5.30 -0.98
CA GLY A 285 -26.28 -5.35 0.47
C GLY A 285 -25.44 -4.22 1.09
N MET A 286 -24.96 -3.24 0.30
CA MET A 286 -23.97 -2.24 0.77
C MET A 286 -24.43 -0.78 0.72
N VAL A 287 -25.64 -0.45 0.27
CA VAL A 287 -26.14 0.95 0.26
C VAL A 287 -26.97 1.29 1.51
N THR A 288 -27.15 0.34 2.43
CA THR A 288 -27.84 0.58 3.70
C THR A 288 -26.98 0.13 4.87
N SER A 289 -26.11 1.02 5.37
CA SER A 289 -25.67 1.14 6.77
C SER A 289 -24.84 2.40 6.94
#